data_AF-A0A4R4Z8N2-F1
#
_entry.id   AF-A0A4R4Z8N2-F1
#
_cell.length_a   1.000
_cell.length_b   1.000
_cell.length_c   1.000
_cell.angle_alpha   90.00
_cell.angle_beta   90.00
_cell.angle_gamma   90.00
#
_symmetry.space_group_name_H-M   'P 1'
#
loop_
_entity.id
_entity.type
_entity.pdbx_description
1 polymer ?
#
loop_
_entity_poly.entity_id
_entity_poly.type
_entity_poly.pdbx_seq_one_letter_code
_entity_poly.pdbx_strand_id
1 'polypeptide(L)'
;MTNQGVQHRPNVLFNLAGLVLIVAGLALLLYGVVRSFAAVAAVGPNSSIDDLVPIVGNLLIGMWGGLIFTFGRYLWRGARKRGFRDRFGRLLIILGYGLIGIALTVGLVSAMDGWSAGFDGDALQEIGIRSVLIIAVIGFPGAALCGIGFRLAREQALAQAEAKGEF
;
A
#
# COMPACT_ATOMS: atom_id res chain seq x y z
N MET A 1 -24.30 25.60 -34.90
CA MET A 1 -23.08 25.79 -34.08
C MET A 1 -22.76 24.46 -33.40
N THR A 2 -21.91 23.65 -34.03
CA THR A 2 -21.45 22.37 -33.48
C THR A 2 -20.45 22.65 -32.36
N ASN A 3 -20.87 22.43 -31.11
CA ASN A 3 -19.98 22.39 -29.96
C ASN A 3 -18.97 21.25 -30.20
N GLN A 4 -17.81 21.58 -30.76
CA GLN A 4 -16.68 20.66 -30.80
C GLN A 4 -16.24 20.50 -29.34
N GLY A 5 -16.77 19.47 -28.69
CA GLY A 5 -16.30 19.03 -27.38
C GLY A 5 -14.79 18.82 -27.51
N VAL A 6 -14.01 19.66 -26.85
CA VAL A 6 -12.57 19.56 -26.83
C VAL A 6 -12.25 18.17 -26.26
N GLN A 7 -11.93 17.21 -27.13
CA GLN A 7 -11.43 15.90 -26.73
C GLN A 7 -10.08 16.13 -26.06
N HIS A 8 -10.12 16.31 -24.73
CA HIS A 8 -8.94 16.59 -23.95
C HIS A 8 -8.03 15.37 -23.92
N ARG A 9 -6.87 15.50 -24.56
CA ARG A 9 -5.85 14.45 -24.60
C ARG A 9 -5.36 14.14 -23.17
N PRO A 10 -5.39 12.88 -22.73
CA PRO A 10 -4.86 12.48 -21.43
C PRO A 10 -3.36 12.78 -21.36
N ASN A 11 -2.87 13.14 -20.17
CA ASN A 11 -1.44 13.40 -20.01
C ASN A 11 -0.67 12.07 -20.06
N VAL A 12 0.02 11.84 -21.19
CA VAL A 12 0.70 10.58 -21.52
C VAL A 12 1.73 10.19 -20.46
N LEU A 13 2.41 11.17 -19.84
CA LEU A 13 3.42 10.91 -18.81
C LEU A 13 2.81 10.30 -17.54
N PHE A 14 1.68 10.82 -17.05
CA PHE A 14 0.98 10.24 -15.89
C PHE A 14 0.37 8.89 -16.22
N ASN A 15 -0.06 8.71 -17.47
CA ASN A 15 -0.63 7.46 -17.97
C ASN A 15 0.44 6.35 -18.01
N LEU A 16 1.61 6.67 -18.56
CA LEU A 16 2.76 5.76 -18.65
C LEU A 16 3.33 5.46 -17.27
N ALA A 17 3.54 6.49 -16.42
CA ALA A 17 4.04 6.30 -15.06
C ALA A 17 3.07 5.44 -14.22
N GLY A 18 1.76 5.69 -14.34
CA GLY A 18 0.73 4.88 -13.68
C GLY A 18 0.78 3.42 -14.14
N LEU A 19 0.89 3.18 -15.45
CA LEU A 19 1.00 1.84 -16.02
C LEU A 19 2.27 1.10 -15.55
N VAL A 20 3.42 1.78 -15.56
CA VAL A 20 4.69 1.22 -15.08
C VAL A 20 4.58 0.81 -13.62
N LEU A 21 4.00 1.66 -12.76
CA LEU A 21 3.80 1.35 -11.35
C LEU A 21 2.80 0.20 -11.14
N ILE A 22 1.75 0.10 -11.96
CA ILE A 22 0.83 -1.04 -11.93
C ILE A 22 1.56 -2.34 -12.22
N VAL A 23 2.34 -2.37 -13.31
CA VAL A 23 3.08 -3.58 -13.71
C VAL A 23 4.15 -3.93 -12.67
N ALA A 24 4.92 -2.95 -12.22
CA ALA A 24 5.96 -3.15 -11.20
C ALA A 24 5.36 -3.61 -9.85
N GLY A 25 4.28 -2.95 -9.41
CA GLY A 25 3.58 -3.31 -8.18
C GLY A 25 2.99 -4.72 -8.23
N LEU A 26 2.38 -5.10 -9.37
CA LEU A 26 1.87 -6.45 -9.59
C LEU A 26 3.01 -7.49 -9.60
N ALA A 27 4.13 -7.19 -10.25
CA ALA A 27 5.29 -8.07 -10.27
C ALA A 27 5.87 -8.29 -8.87
N LEU A 28 6.00 -7.22 -8.07
CA LEU A 28 6.46 -7.30 -6.67
C LEU A 28 5.47 -8.05 -5.77
N LEU A 29 4.17 -7.82 -5.96
CA LEU A 29 3.11 -8.54 -5.25
C LEU A 29 3.21 -10.04 -5.52
N LEU A 30 3.24 -10.42 -6.80
CA LEU A 30 3.37 -11.83 -7.20
C LEU A 30 4.69 -12.44 -6.71
N TYR A 31 5.79 -11.71 -6.86
CA TYR A 31 7.10 -12.14 -6.37
C TYR A 31 7.08 -12.42 -4.87
N GLY A 32 6.60 -11.46 -4.08
CA GLY A 32 6.52 -11.58 -2.62
C GLY A 32 5.65 -12.77 -2.21
N VAL A 33 4.45 -12.88 -2.77
CA VAL A 33 3.52 -13.99 -2.46
C VAL A 33 4.12 -15.35 -2.83
N VAL A 34 4.62 -15.52 -4.06
CA VAL A 34 5.19 -16.79 -4.52
C VAL A 34 6.40 -17.18 -3.68
N ARG A 35 7.29 -16.23 -3.35
CA ARG A 35 8.46 -16.48 -2.52
C ARG A 35 8.09 -16.78 -1.07
N SER A 36 7.07 -16.13 -0.51
CA SER A 36 6.56 -16.46 0.82
C SER A 36 5.99 -17.88 0.86
N PHE A 37 5.22 -18.29 -0.15
CA PHE A 37 4.71 -19.67 -0.22
C PHE A 37 5.85 -20.70 -0.37
N ALA A 38 6.86 -20.40 -1.19
CA ALA A 38 8.03 -21.26 -1.34
C ALA A 38 8.82 -21.36 -0.02
N ALA A 39 8.95 -20.26 0.72
CA ALA A 39 9.61 -20.22 2.02
C ALA A 39 8.82 -21.03 3.06
N VAL A 40 7.49 -20.86 3.14
CA VAL A 40 6.62 -21.67 4.02
C VAL A 40 6.72 -23.16 3.71
N ALA A 41 6.75 -23.54 2.43
CA ALA A 41 6.88 -24.94 2.02
C ALA A 41 8.25 -25.56 2.40
N ALA A 42 9.27 -24.73 2.62
CA ALA A 42 10.58 -25.16 3.07
C ALA A 42 10.69 -25.25 4.61
N VAL A 43 9.70 -24.75 5.35
CA VAL A 43 9.66 -24.83 6.83
C VAL A 43 9.31 -26.25 7.26
N GLY A 44 10.28 -26.94 7.87
CA GLY A 44 10.10 -28.28 8.45
C GLY A 44 9.60 -28.25 9.90
N PRO A 45 9.23 -29.41 10.49
CA PRO A 45 8.69 -29.50 11.85
C PRO A 45 9.62 -29.00 12.98
N ASN A 46 10.91 -28.82 12.70
CA ASN A 46 11.92 -28.35 13.66
C ASN A 46 12.54 -27.00 13.25
N SER A 47 11.80 -26.19 12.48
CA SER A 47 12.28 -24.90 11.98
C SER A 47 12.56 -23.89 13.10
N SER A 48 13.64 -23.12 12.94
CA SER A 48 14.02 -22.03 13.84
C SER A 48 13.37 -20.70 13.43
N ILE A 49 13.53 -19.67 14.26
CA ILE A 49 13.06 -18.31 13.95
C ILE A 49 13.72 -17.76 12.68
N ASP A 50 14.98 -18.14 12.41
CA ASP A 50 15.70 -17.71 11.22
C ASP A 50 15.02 -18.19 9.93
N ASP A 51 14.30 -19.31 9.99
CA ASP A 51 13.53 -19.84 8.85
C ASP A 51 12.27 -19.00 8.56
N LEU A 52 11.80 -18.20 9.52
CA LEU A 52 10.63 -17.31 9.37
C LEU A 52 11.00 -15.97 8.75
N VAL A 53 12.26 -15.52 8.90
CA VAL A 53 12.73 -14.22 8.39
C VAL A 53 12.47 -14.06 6.87
N PRO A 54 12.77 -15.05 6.01
CA PRO A 54 12.46 -14.95 4.59
C PRO A 54 10.96 -14.87 4.29
N ILE A 55 10.11 -15.51 5.10
CA ILE A 55 8.65 -15.47 4.89
C ILE A 55 8.15 -14.05 5.10
N VAL A 56 8.54 -13.43 6.22
CA VAL A 56 8.12 -12.08 6.58
C VAL A 56 8.70 -11.04 5.61
N GLY A 57 9.98 -11.16 5.25
CA GLY A 57 10.61 -10.29 4.25
C GLY A 57 9.90 -10.33 2.90
N ASN A 58 9.56 -11.53 2.42
CA ASN A 58 8.83 -11.70 1.16
C ASN A 58 7.37 -11.19 1.24
N LEU A 59 6.71 -11.34 2.39
CA LEU A 59 5.38 -10.77 2.62
C LEU A 59 5.41 -9.23 2.60
N LEU A 60 6.43 -8.63 3.20
CA LEU A 60 6.64 -7.17 3.14
C LEU A 60 6.85 -6.68 1.71
N ILE A 61 7.66 -7.39 0.92
CA ILE A 61 7.82 -7.10 -0.52
C ILE A 61 6.47 -7.17 -1.24
N GLY A 62 5.67 -8.20 -0.93
CA GLY A 62 4.32 -8.35 -1.48
C GLY A 62 3.40 -7.19 -1.11
N MET A 63 3.38 -6.80 0.16
CA MET A 63 2.61 -5.66 0.68
C MET A 63 2.99 -4.35 -0.03
N TRP A 64 4.29 -4.06 -0.15
CA TRP A 64 4.78 -2.89 -0.87
C TRP A 64 4.45 -2.96 -2.37
N GLY A 65 4.48 -4.14 -2.98
CA GLY A 65 3.97 -4.36 -4.33
C GLY A 65 2.50 -3.96 -4.49
N GLY A 66 1.64 -4.35 -3.55
CA GLY A 66 0.24 -3.95 -3.50
C GLY A 66 0.04 -2.44 -3.34
N LEU A 67 0.86 -1.78 -2.50
CA LEU A 67 0.84 -0.32 -2.33
C LEU A 67 1.27 0.40 -3.62
N ILE A 68 2.36 -0.04 -4.24
CA ILE A 68 2.87 0.52 -5.51
C ILE A 68 1.83 0.34 -6.63
N PHE A 69 1.19 -0.83 -6.70
CA PHE A 69 0.09 -1.09 -7.63
C PHE A 69 -1.07 -0.09 -7.42
N THR A 70 -1.43 0.14 -6.16
CA THR A 70 -2.49 1.08 -5.77
C THR A 70 -2.13 2.51 -6.18
N PHE A 71 -0.89 2.95 -5.94
CA PHE A 71 -0.38 4.25 -6.38
C PHE A 71 -0.41 4.40 -7.90
N GLY A 72 0.02 3.36 -8.61
CA GLY A 72 -0.05 3.30 -10.08
C GLY A 72 -1.47 3.46 -10.58
N ARG A 73 -2.45 2.79 -9.96
CA ARG A 73 -3.88 2.96 -10.30
C ARG A 73 -4.38 4.39 -10.06
N TYR A 74 -4.00 5.01 -8.95
CA TYR A 74 -4.39 6.39 -8.66
C TYR A 74 -3.78 7.40 -9.63
N LEU A 75 -2.51 7.22 -10.00
CA LEU A 75 -1.82 8.05 -11.00
C LEU A 75 -2.38 7.84 -12.41
N TRP A 76 -2.65 6.59 -12.78
CA TRP A 76 -3.26 6.23 -14.05
C TRP A 76 -4.64 6.91 -14.21
N ARG A 77 -5.48 6.85 -13.16
CA ARG A 77 -6.78 7.55 -13.14
C ARG A 77 -6.64 9.07 -13.09
N GLY A 78 -5.62 9.59 -12.40
CA GLY A 78 -5.32 11.03 -12.32
C GLY A 78 -4.87 11.66 -13.64
N ALA A 79 -4.47 10.86 -14.63
CA ALA A 79 -4.12 11.34 -15.97
C ALA A 79 -5.32 11.90 -16.76
N ARG A 80 -6.56 11.60 -16.35
CA ARG A 80 -7.79 12.17 -16.92
C ARG A 80 -8.10 13.49 -16.20
N LYS A 81 -8.41 14.58 -16.92
CA LYS A 81 -8.62 15.92 -16.33
C LYS A 81 -9.80 15.94 -15.34
N ARG A 82 -9.53 15.64 -14.08
CA ARG A 82 -10.39 15.93 -12.92
C ARG A 82 -9.81 17.12 -12.16
N GLY A 83 -10.69 17.91 -11.54
CA GLY A 83 -10.36 19.17 -10.89
C GLY A 83 -9.26 19.04 -9.82
N PHE A 84 -8.60 20.15 -9.48
CA PHE A 84 -7.46 20.19 -8.54
C PHE A 84 -7.77 19.50 -7.20
N ARG A 85 -9.01 19.59 -6.74
CA ARG A 85 -9.51 18.93 -5.52
C ARG A 85 -9.47 17.39 -5.58
N ASP A 86 -9.77 16.77 -6.73
CA ASP A 86 -9.68 15.31 -6.90
C ASP A 86 -8.22 14.86 -6.91
N ARG A 87 -7.33 15.62 -7.56
CA ARG A 87 -5.90 15.35 -7.59
C ARG A 87 -5.28 15.42 -6.19
N PHE A 88 -5.64 16.46 -5.43
CA PHE A 88 -5.20 16.61 -4.05
C PHE A 88 -5.74 15.46 -3.18
N GLY A 89 -7.01 15.09 -3.33
CA GLY A 89 -7.59 13.93 -2.64
C GLY A 89 -6.82 12.64 -2.93
N ARG A 90 -6.45 12.38 -4.19
CA ARG A 90 -5.63 11.21 -4.58
C ARG A 90 -4.23 11.25 -3.97
N LEU A 91 -3.59 12.42 -3.91
CA LEU A 91 -2.28 12.57 -3.26
C LEU A 91 -2.37 12.26 -1.76
N LEU A 92 -3.42 12.72 -1.07
CA LEU A 92 -3.65 12.39 0.34
C LEU A 92 -3.87 10.88 0.55
N ILE A 93 -4.57 10.21 -0.36
CA ILE A 93 -4.72 8.74 -0.32
C ILE A 93 -3.37 8.05 -0.49
N ILE A 94 -2.58 8.45 -1.49
CA ILE A 94 -1.24 7.88 -1.74
C ILE A 94 -0.34 8.05 -0.51
N LEU A 95 -0.27 9.26 0.03
CA LEU A 95 0.51 9.56 1.23
C LEU A 95 0.01 8.76 2.44
N GLY A 96 -1.31 8.69 2.63
CA GLY A 96 -1.90 7.95 3.74
C GLY A 96 -1.61 6.46 3.69
N TYR A 97 -1.74 5.83 2.50
CA TYR A 97 -1.35 4.44 2.29
C TYR A 97 0.15 4.22 2.49
N GLY A 98 1.00 5.17 2.08
CA GLY A 98 2.44 5.13 2.34
C GLY A 98 2.74 5.11 3.84
N LEU A 99 2.11 5.98 4.63
CA LEU A 99 2.27 6.00 6.08
C LEU A 99 1.77 4.71 6.74
N ILE A 100 0.62 4.18 6.30
CA ILE A 100 0.11 2.89 6.78
C ILE A 100 1.10 1.77 6.44
N GLY A 101 1.66 1.75 5.24
CA GLY A 101 2.69 0.78 4.82
C GLY A 101 3.94 0.84 5.68
N ILE A 102 4.41 2.05 6.02
CA ILE A 102 5.54 2.25 6.94
C ILE A 102 5.19 1.75 8.34
N ALA A 103 4.03 2.12 8.88
CA ALA A 103 3.57 1.68 10.19
C ALA A 103 3.51 0.15 10.30
N LEU A 104 2.94 -0.51 9.28
CA LEU A 104 2.89 -1.96 9.20
C LEU A 104 4.27 -2.60 9.08
N THR A 105 5.17 -2.00 8.28
CA THR A 105 6.56 -2.50 8.16
C THR A 105 7.27 -2.44 9.50
N VAL A 106 7.21 -1.31 10.20
CA VAL A 106 7.84 -1.16 11.52
C VAL A 106 7.22 -2.11 12.53
N GLY A 107 5.89 -2.22 12.56
CA GLY A 107 5.19 -3.14 13.46
C GLY A 107 5.61 -4.59 13.25
N LEU A 108 5.73 -5.02 12.00
CA LEU A 108 6.09 -6.39 11.66
C LEU A 108 7.56 -6.70 11.97
N VAL A 109 8.48 -5.78 11.70
CA VAL A 109 9.90 -5.91 12.07
C VAL A 109 10.06 -5.96 13.59
N SER A 110 9.42 -5.05 14.34
CA SER A 110 9.50 -5.08 15.80
C SER A 110 8.88 -6.34 16.41
N ALA A 111 7.81 -6.88 15.82
CA ALA A 111 7.24 -8.14 16.25
C ALA A 111 8.22 -9.31 16.07
N MET A 112 9.02 -9.30 15.01
CA MET A 112 10.09 -10.28 14.82
C MET A 112 11.20 -10.10 15.84
N ASP A 113 11.63 -8.86 16.11
CA ASP A 113 12.64 -8.57 17.13
C ASP A 113 12.19 -9.06 18.51
N GLY A 114 10.94 -8.78 18.89
CA GLY A 114 10.36 -9.25 20.16
C GLY A 114 10.29 -10.77 20.27
N TRP A 115 9.98 -11.46 19.18
CA TRP A 115 9.98 -12.93 19.15
C TRP A 115 11.39 -13.51 19.22
N SER A 116 12.37 -12.86 18.58
CA SER A 116 13.79 -13.27 18.61
C SER A 116 14.45 -13.08 19.97
N ALA A 117 13.97 -12.14 20.78
CA ALA A 117 14.49 -11.84 22.11
C ALA A 117 14.14 -12.90 23.18
N GLY A 118 13.49 -14.01 22.82
CA GLY A 118 13.35 -15.18 23.70
C GLY A 118 12.34 -15.03 24.84
N PHE A 119 11.36 -14.14 24.72
CA PHE A 119 10.32 -13.88 25.72
C PHE A 119 10.84 -13.39 27.08
N ASP A 120 11.87 -12.56 27.10
CA ASP A 120 12.17 -11.77 28.30
C ASP A 120 11.05 -10.74 28.52
N GLY A 121 10.34 -10.85 29.64
CA GLY A 121 9.04 -10.19 29.87
C GLY A 121 9.09 -8.67 29.78
N ASP A 122 10.16 -8.08 30.30
CA ASP A 122 10.37 -6.63 30.30
C ASP A 122 10.74 -6.11 28.90
N ALA A 123 11.59 -6.85 28.16
CA ALA A 123 11.99 -6.50 26.80
C ALA A 123 10.81 -6.62 25.81
N LEU A 124 9.96 -7.65 25.96
CA LEU A 124 8.74 -7.80 25.17
C LEU A 124 7.74 -6.67 25.40
N GLN A 125 7.58 -6.24 26.66
CA GLN A 125 6.68 -5.15 26.99
C GLN A 125 7.18 -3.83 26.39
N GLU A 126 8.48 -3.55 26.47
CA GLU A 126 9.07 -2.35 25.86
C GLU A 126 8.94 -2.36 24.32
N ILE A 127 9.30 -3.46 23.67
CA ILE A 127 9.18 -3.62 22.20
C ILE A 127 7.71 -3.50 21.77
N GLY A 128 6.79 -4.13 22.50
CA GLY A 128 5.36 -4.08 22.24
C GLY A 128 4.79 -2.67 22.34
N ILE A 129 5.06 -1.96 23.45
CA ILE A 129 4.61 -0.58 23.66
C ILE A 129 5.19 0.35 22.59
N ARG A 130 6.49 0.25 22.30
CA ARG A 130 7.15 1.06 21.27
C ARG A 130 6.53 0.83 19.89
N SER A 131 6.23 -0.43 19.55
CA SER A 131 5.60 -0.79 18.27
C SER A 131 4.20 -0.23 18.15
N VAL A 132 3.37 -0.38 19.20
CA VAL A 132 2.02 0.18 19.24
C VAL A 132 2.06 1.70 19.12
N LEU A 133 2.97 2.37 19.82
CA LEU A 133 3.12 3.82 19.75
C LEU A 133 3.54 4.27 18.35
N ILE A 134 4.49 3.60 17.70
CA ILE A 134 4.91 3.96 16.34
C ILE A 134 3.76 3.73 15.34
N ILE A 135 3.06 2.60 15.45
CA ILE A 135 1.88 2.33 14.62
C ILE A 135 0.80 3.38 14.86
N ALA A 136 0.58 3.80 16.10
CA ALA A 136 -0.39 4.85 16.39
C ALA A 136 0.04 6.21 15.82
N VAL A 137 1.28 6.63 16.06
CA VAL A 137 1.81 7.93 15.65
C VAL A 137 1.89 8.07 14.13
N ILE A 138 2.16 6.99 13.39
CA ILE A 138 2.28 7.03 11.93
C ILE A 138 0.98 6.57 11.24
N GLY A 139 0.38 5.49 11.73
CA GLY A 139 -0.80 4.86 11.17
C GLY A 139 -2.07 5.68 11.34
N PHE A 140 -2.31 6.31 12.49
CA PHE A 140 -3.51 7.17 12.66
C PHE A 140 -3.49 8.37 11.71
N PRO A 141 -2.39 9.15 11.59
CA PRO A 141 -2.29 10.18 10.57
C PRO A 141 -2.45 9.63 9.15
N GLY A 142 -1.86 8.46 8.84
CA GLY A 142 -2.03 7.80 7.55
C GLY A 142 -3.49 7.48 7.22
N ALA A 143 -4.22 6.91 8.18
CA ALA A 143 -5.65 6.63 8.06
C ALA A 143 -6.49 7.90 7.93
N ALA A 144 -6.18 8.95 8.70
CA ALA A 144 -6.85 10.24 8.61
C ALA A 144 -6.67 10.88 7.22
N LEU A 145 -5.45 10.85 6.67
CA LEU A 145 -5.16 11.34 5.32
C LEU A 145 -5.93 10.54 4.26
N CYS A 146 -5.99 9.22 4.38
CA CYS A 146 -6.81 8.39 3.49
C CYS A 146 -8.29 8.78 3.57
N GLY A 147 -8.85 8.93 4.78
CA GLY A 147 -10.25 9.30 4.97
C GLY A 147 -10.59 10.67 4.38
N ILE A 148 -9.74 11.67 4.59
CA ILE A 148 -9.89 13.00 3.99
C ILE A 148 -9.76 12.91 2.46
N GLY A 149 -8.77 12.18 1.98
CA GLY A 149 -8.51 11.98 0.55
C GLY A 149 -9.68 11.30 -0.17
N PHE A 150 -10.26 10.25 0.41
CA PHE A 150 -11.45 9.57 -0.13
C PHE A 150 -12.64 10.51 -0.27
N ARG A 151 -12.89 11.36 0.74
CA ARG A 151 -13.95 12.37 0.71
C ARG A 151 -13.70 13.44 -0.37
N LEU A 152 -12.46 13.88 -0.53
CA LEU A 152 -12.10 14.92 -1.49
C LEU A 152 -12.15 14.42 -2.95
N ALA A 153 -11.73 13.18 -3.19
CA ALA A 153 -11.72 12.55 -4.51
C ALA A 153 -13.08 11.96 -4.94
N ARG A 154 -14.11 12.00 -4.07
CA ARG A 154 -15.42 11.37 -4.32
C ARG A 154 -15.30 9.91 -4.80
N GLU A 155 -14.37 9.16 -4.23
CA GLU A 155 -14.05 7.79 -4.68
C GLU A 155 -15.26 6.84 -4.62
N GLN A 156 -16.22 7.05 -3.71
CA GLN A 156 -17.46 6.27 -3.67
C GLN A 156 -18.29 6.39 -4.95
N ALA A 157 -18.45 7.61 -5.48
CA ALA A 157 -19.19 7.82 -6.73
C ALA A 157 -18.46 7.22 -7.93
N LEU A 158 -17.12 7.22 -7.90
CA LEU A 158 -16.28 6.65 -8.94
C LEU A 158 -16.29 5.12 -8.94
N ALA A 159 -16.22 4.51 -7.75
CA ALA A 159 -16.33 3.06 -7.59
C ALA A 159 -17.70 2.55 -8.05
N GLN A 160 -18.77 3.31 -7.80
CA GLN A 160 -20.12 2.98 -8.27
C GLN A 160 -20.28 3.10 -9.80
N ALA A 161 -19.69 4.12 -10.43
CA ALA A 161 -19.68 4.25 -11.89
C ALA A 161 -18.89 3.10 -12.56
N GLU A 162 -17.78 2.70 -11.96
CA GLU A 162 -16.94 1.60 -12.42
C GLU A 162 -17.66 0.24 -12.35
N ALA A 163 -18.40 0.00 -11.27
CA ALA A 163 -19.23 -1.20 -11.14
C ALA A 163 -20.34 -1.29 -12.20
N LYS A 164 -20.78 -0.16 -12.74
CA LYS A 164 -21.82 -0.08 -13.78
C LYS A 164 -21.26 -0.10 -15.21
N GLY A 165 -19.94 -0.05 -15.39
CA GLY A 165 -19.31 0.04 -16.71
C GLY A 165 -19.52 1.40 -17.40
N GLU A 166 -20.02 2.41 -16.69
CA GLU A 166 -20.27 3.75 -17.21
C GLU A 166 -18.98 4.59 -17.08
N PHE A 167 -18.11 4.54 -18.08
CA PHE A 167 -16.92 5.40 -18.17
C PHE A 167 -16.85 6.20 -19.46
#